data_AF-A0A9D6FX79-F1
#
_entry.id   AF-A0A9D6FX79-F1
#
_cell.length_a   1.000
_cell.length_b   1.000
_cell.length_c   1.000
_cell.angle_alpha   90.00
_cell.angle_beta   90.00
_cell.angle_gamma   90.00
#
_symmetry.space_group_name_H-M   'P 1'
#
loop_
_entity.id
_entity.type
_entity.pdbx_description
1 polymer ?
#
loop_
_entity_poly.entity_id
_entity_poly.type
_entity_poly.pdbx_seq_one_letter_code
_entity_poly.pdbx_strand_id
1 'polypeptide(L)'
;NSGDGGGRDADATDPGDFVSNFDLFDPNLVALCGGDLHPQPSSWHGTRVAGVIGAAANNALGVAGISFGSKILPVRVLGKCGGYDSDIIAGVRWAAGLPVPGIPDNPNPARVINLSLGSSGGCTAAFAEAVAELSARGALIVAPAGNETGPVEAPANCPGVLAVAGVRHIGTKVGYSSFGPEVSVSAPAGNCVNPAPGPCAFSIRTTTNLGTEAPGPSGYTDEFDFNIGTSFSAPQAAGVAALMLSVNPGLAPVDIIARMKQSARAFPIDAGVPTCPSVATGADTSGQCNCTAATCGAGILDAAAAVAAASPPSVQLVAGWNLIGNSTEGAVDVGAVFGDSWKVATLWKWLPDAATWAFYSPALADGGAAFAAGNGYAFLSSVASGEGFWVNAKEPLSVFIGSGNLRATASLRDGTGAAGGNPLPSGWSLIAVGDNPEPRAFANGIAAAPPAAGTQAAASLTTLWAWHAGNAGWFFYAPALDNSGELASFIGTKGYFDFGALGKTLDATTGFWVNRP
;
A
#
# COMPACT_ATOMS: atom_id res chain seq x y z
N ASN A 1 1.87 -0.17 32.82
CA ASN A 1 1.91 1.31 32.73
C ASN A 1 0.67 1.95 32.12
N SER A 2 -0.38 1.20 31.77
CA SER A 2 -1.66 1.75 31.29
C SER A 2 -2.39 2.61 32.35
N GLY A 3 -2.16 2.35 33.64
CA GLY A 3 -2.70 3.19 34.72
C GLY A 3 -4.10 2.80 35.20
N ASP A 4 -4.58 1.61 34.85
CA ASP A 4 -5.85 0.98 35.29
C ASP A 4 -5.70 0.08 36.54
N GLY A 5 -4.46 -0.25 36.93
CA GLY A 5 -4.15 -0.97 38.18
C GLY A 5 -4.13 -2.51 38.10
N GLY A 6 -4.22 -3.11 36.90
CA GLY A 6 -4.34 -4.57 36.72
C GLY A 6 -3.12 -5.28 36.10
N GLY A 7 -2.19 -4.54 35.49
CA GLY A 7 -1.11 -5.12 34.70
C GLY A 7 -1.54 -5.31 33.25
N ARG A 8 -1.21 -6.45 32.62
CA ARG A 8 -1.76 -6.78 31.30
C ARG A 8 -3.07 -7.50 31.51
N ASP A 9 -4.15 -7.02 30.91
CA ASP A 9 -5.46 -7.65 30.98
C ASP A 9 -6.30 -7.32 29.72
N ALA A 10 -7.59 -7.67 29.74
CA ALA A 10 -8.52 -7.46 28.64
C ALA A 10 -9.33 -6.15 28.75
N ASP A 11 -9.09 -5.33 29.79
CA ASP A 11 -9.76 -4.05 29.96
C ASP A 11 -9.04 -2.98 29.13
N ALA A 12 -9.73 -2.48 28.11
CA ALA A 12 -9.22 -1.40 27.26
C ALA A 12 -9.72 -0.01 27.70
N THR A 13 -10.35 0.10 28.88
CA THR A 13 -10.86 1.37 29.39
C THR A 13 -9.74 2.40 29.52
N ASP A 14 -10.00 3.62 29.06
CA ASP A 14 -9.10 4.75 29.21
C ASP A 14 -9.51 5.54 30.47
N PRO A 15 -8.81 5.42 31.62
CA PRO A 15 -9.08 6.23 32.80
C PRO A 15 -8.61 7.68 32.66
N GLY A 16 -7.92 8.03 31.57
CA GLY A 16 -7.20 9.28 31.39
C GLY A 16 -5.71 9.16 31.74
N ASP A 17 -4.97 10.22 31.45
CA ASP A 17 -3.54 10.42 31.75
C ASP A 17 -3.32 11.71 32.57
N PHE A 18 -4.38 12.18 33.24
CA PHE A 18 -4.35 13.31 34.16
C PHE A 18 -3.22 13.21 35.18
N VAL A 19 -2.45 14.30 35.31
CA VAL A 19 -1.44 14.47 36.34
C VAL A 19 -1.96 15.49 37.35
N SER A 20 -2.11 15.03 38.60
CA SER A 20 -2.51 15.85 39.74
C SER A 20 -1.30 16.49 40.42
N ASN A 21 -1.55 17.44 41.32
CA ASN A 21 -0.49 17.94 42.22
C ASN A 21 0.03 16.85 43.17
N PHE A 22 -0.75 15.79 43.45
CA PHE A 22 -0.32 14.71 44.33
C PHE A 22 0.71 13.80 43.64
N ASP A 23 0.57 13.61 42.33
CA ASP A 23 1.49 12.81 41.51
C ASP A 23 2.93 13.36 41.55
N LEU A 24 3.11 14.65 41.79
CA LEU A 24 4.43 15.29 41.95
C LEU A 24 5.20 14.80 43.19
N PHE A 25 4.50 14.22 44.17
CA PHE A 25 5.11 13.67 45.38
C PHE A 25 5.41 12.17 45.27
N ASP A 26 5.07 11.52 44.15
CA ASP A 26 5.46 10.14 43.87
C ASP A 26 6.83 10.10 43.16
N PRO A 27 7.92 9.73 43.86
CA PRO A 27 9.25 9.71 43.27
C PRO A 27 9.39 8.69 42.13
N ASN A 28 8.60 7.62 42.14
CA ASN A 28 8.65 6.60 41.08
C ASN A 28 8.00 7.12 39.80
N LEU A 29 6.85 7.79 39.94
CA LEU A 29 6.19 8.41 38.81
C LEU A 29 7.06 9.53 38.22
N VAL A 30 7.59 10.44 39.05
CA VAL A 30 8.51 11.49 38.59
C VAL A 30 9.71 10.91 37.84
N ALA A 31 10.32 9.82 38.35
CA ALA A 31 11.42 9.14 37.67
C ALA A 31 10.99 8.52 36.33
N LEU A 32 9.79 7.93 36.25
CA LEU A 32 9.22 7.39 35.01
C LEU A 32 9.06 8.47 33.94
N CYS A 33 8.72 9.70 34.34
CA CYS A 33 8.53 10.85 33.44
C CYS A 33 9.85 11.58 33.13
N GLY A 34 11.00 10.98 33.42
CA GLY A 34 12.31 11.59 33.17
C GLY A 34 12.63 12.80 34.05
N GLY A 35 11.91 12.98 35.16
CA GLY A 35 12.09 14.08 36.10
C GLY A 35 11.31 15.35 35.78
N ASP A 36 10.63 15.43 34.63
CA ASP A 36 9.79 16.56 34.24
C ASP A 36 8.32 16.16 34.27
N LEU A 37 7.71 16.27 35.45
CA LEU A 37 6.30 15.99 35.67
C LEU A 37 5.62 17.26 36.17
N HIS A 38 4.52 17.65 35.54
CA HIS A 38 3.73 18.82 35.92
C HIS A 38 2.23 18.51 35.84
N PRO A 39 1.39 19.18 36.64
CA PRO A 39 -0.05 18.96 36.60
C PRO A 39 -0.63 19.33 35.24
N GLN A 40 -1.45 18.45 34.67
CA GLN A 40 -2.04 18.62 33.35
C GLN A 40 -3.33 17.82 33.21
N PRO A 41 -4.35 18.31 32.48
CA PRO A 41 -5.57 17.57 32.18
C PRO A 41 -5.26 16.33 31.32
N SER A 42 -6.19 15.38 31.29
CA SER A 42 -6.09 14.24 30.40
C SER A 42 -6.08 14.67 28.93
N SER A 43 -5.17 14.10 28.14
CA SER A 43 -5.00 14.38 26.72
C SER A 43 -6.09 13.73 25.86
N TRP A 44 -6.58 12.57 26.30
CA TRP A 44 -7.48 11.69 25.52
C TRP A 44 -6.95 11.36 24.12
N HIS A 45 -5.62 11.34 23.97
CA HIS A 45 -4.93 11.22 22.69
C HIS A 45 -5.42 10.02 21.87
N GLY A 46 -5.56 8.85 22.49
CA GLY A 46 -6.07 7.63 21.83
C GLY A 46 -7.49 7.80 21.25
N THR A 47 -8.38 8.49 21.97
CA THR A 47 -9.74 8.81 21.48
C THR A 47 -9.68 9.78 20.29
N ARG A 48 -8.79 10.77 20.35
CA ARG A 48 -8.58 11.72 19.25
C ARG A 48 -8.03 11.04 18.00
N VAL A 49 -7.08 10.14 18.16
CA VAL A 49 -6.52 9.31 17.07
C VAL A 49 -7.58 8.38 16.48
N ALA A 50 -8.36 7.69 17.32
CA ALA A 50 -9.42 6.79 16.88
C ALA A 50 -10.49 7.51 16.06
N GLY A 51 -10.83 8.76 16.42
CA GLY A 51 -11.78 9.58 15.66
C GLY A 51 -11.32 9.88 14.23
N VAL A 52 -10.02 10.14 14.02
CA VAL A 52 -9.45 10.37 12.68
C VAL A 52 -9.61 9.12 11.81
N ILE A 53 -9.43 7.92 12.39
CA ILE A 53 -9.60 6.65 11.67
C ILE A 53 -11.07 6.38 11.40
N GLY A 54 -11.93 6.42 12.42
CA GLY A 54 -13.23 5.74 12.39
C GLY A 54 -14.38 6.48 13.08
N ALA A 55 -14.32 7.81 13.25
CA ALA A 55 -15.50 8.55 13.70
C ALA A 55 -16.70 8.29 12.75
N ALA A 56 -17.87 8.06 13.35
CA ALA A 56 -19.09 7.75 12.60
C ALA A 56 -19.45 8.90 11.65
N ALA A 57 -19.69 8.57 10.38
CA ALA A 57 -20.14 9.52 9.36
C ALA A 57 -21.66 9.44 9.15
N ASN A 58 -22.20 10.35 8.33
CA ASN A 58 -23.61 10.39 7.91
C ASN A 58 -24.63 10.54 9.05
N ASN A 59 -24.23 11.09 10.19
CA ASN A 59 -25.08 11.36 11.35
C ASN A 59 -25.35 12.86 11.58
N ALA A 60 -24.84 13.74 10.70
CA ALA A 60 -24.90 15.20 10.81
C ALA A 60 -24.27 15.80 12.09
N LEU A 61 -23.35 15.08 12.75
CA LEU A 61 -22.69 15.52 13.97
C LEU A 61 -21.17 15.60 13.77
N GLY A 62 -20.58 16.72 14.17
CA GLY A 62 -19.13 16.88 14.33
C GLY A 62 -18.29 16.55 13.08
N VAL A 63 -17.63 15.39 13.10
CA VAL A 63 -16.60 14.97 12.12
C VAL A 63 -16.91 13.59 11.53
N ALA A 64 -16.23 13.25 10.44
CA ALA A 64 -16.22 11.90 9.87
C ALA A 64 -14.79 11.35 9.87
N GLY A 65 -14.63 10.08 10.27
CA GLY A 65 -13.35 9.38 10.17
C GLY A 65 -13.07 8.95 8.73
N ILE A 66 -11.79 8.75 8.40
CA ILE A 66 -11.36 8.33 7.06
C ILE A 66 -12.03 7.01 6.65
N SER A 67 -12.12 6.05 7.56
CA SER A 67 -12.74 4.75 7.38
C SER A 67 -13.87 4.53 8.38
N PHE A 68 -14.92 5.35 8.28
CA PHE A 68 -16.07 5.37 9.19
C PHE A 68 -16.87 4.06 9.30
N GLY A 69 -16.62 3.08 8.42
CA GLY A 69 -17.18 1.73 8.48
C GLY A 69 -16.30 0.70 9.21
N SER A 70 -15.05 1.05 9.52
CA SER A 70 -14.10 0.17 10.21
C SER A 70 -14.46 0.00 11.69
N LYS A 71 -14.09 -1.14 12.26
CA LYS A 71 -14.14 -1.37 13.70
C LYS A 71 -12.82 -0.93 14.33
N ILE A 72 -12.90 -0.26 15.48
CA ILE A 72 -11.74 0.15 16.26
C ILE A 72 -11.49 -0.88 17.36
N LEU A 73 -10.27 -1.42 17.41
CA LEU A 73 -9.78 -2.25 18.52
C LEU A 73 -8.85 -1.38 19.39
N PRO A 74 -9.30 -0.90 20.56
CA PRO A 74 -8.44 -0.15 21.47
C PRO A 74 -7.46 -1.11 22.17
N VAL A 75 -6.18 -0.73 22.21
CA VAL A 75 -5.13 -1.42 22.96
C VAL A 75 -4.30 -0.36 23.69
N ARG A 76 -4.44 -0.30 25.01
CA ARG A 76 -3.80 0.74 25.81
C ARG A 76 -2.41 0.31 26.27
N VAL A 77 -1.38 0.90 25.66
CA VAL A 77 0.03 0.60 25.96
C VAL A 77 0.79 1.76 26.61
N LEU A 78 0.14 2.93 26.73
CA LEU A 78 0.68 4.13 27.35
C LEU A 78 -0.20 4.57 28.53
N GLY A 79 0.42 5.26 29.50
CA GLY A 79 -0.26 5.97 30.59
C GLY A 79 0.32 7.38 30.76
N LYS A 80 0.30 7.91 32.00
CA LYS A 80 0.70 9.29 32.32
C LYS A 80 2.05 9.74 31.74
N CYS A 81 3.01 8.82 31.64
CA CYS A 81 4.39 9.12 31.23
C CYS A 81 4.85 8.20 30.09
N GLY A 82 3.93 7.90 29.17
CA GLY A 82 4.18 7.01 28.05
C GLY A 82 4.14 5.54 28.46
N GLY A 83 5.00 4.73 27.86
CA GLY A 83 5.03 3.28 28.05
C GLY A 83 6.35 2.69 27.62
N TYR A 84 6.55 1.40 27.93
CA TYR A 84 7.76 0.69 27.54
C TYR A 84 7.58 -0.02 26.20
N ASP A 85 8.65 -0.12 25.42
CA ASP A 85 8.68 -0.94 24.20
C ASP A 85 8.21 -2.38 24.44
N SER A 86 8.53 -2.96 25.61
CA SER A 86 8.09 -4.30 25.98
C SER A 86 6.56 -4.45 26.08
N ASP A 87 5.86 -3.39 26.50
CA ASP A 87 4.40 -3.35 26.59
C ASP A 87 3.79 -3.01 25.22
N ILE A 88 4.41 -2.11 24.46
CA ILE A 88 4.00 -1.79 23.08
C ILE A 88 4.11 -3.04 22.20
N ILE A 89 5.25 -3.75 22.23
CA ILE A 89 5.49 -4.98 21.46
C ILE A 89 4.48 -6.07 21.84
N ALA A 90 4.19 -6.24 23.13
CA ALA A 90 3.17 -7.18 23.57
C ALA A 90 1.77 -6.78 23.08
N GLY A 91 1.43 -5.49 23.16
CA GLY A 91 0.16 -4.95 22.69
C GLY A 91 -0.05 -5.14 21.19
N VAL A 92 0.96 -4.87 20.35
CA VAL A 92 0.84 -5.05 18.90
C VAL A 92 0.79 -6.52 18.50
N ARG A 93 1.53 -7.40 19.19
CA ARG A 93 1.42 -8.85 19.01
C ARG A 93 0.01 -9.33 19.30
N TRP A 94 -0.55 -8.96 20.45
CA TRP A 94 -1.92 -9.31 20.81
C TRP A 94 -2.95 -8.71 19.83
N ALA A 95 -2.79 -7.45 19.44
CA ALA A 95 -3.64 -6.78 18.46
C ALA A 95 -3.68 -7.55 17.13
N ALA A 96 -2.54 -8.08 16.67
CA ALA A 96 -2.44 -8.89 15.46
C ALA A 96 -2.87 -10.37 15.63
N GLY A 97 -3.36 -10.76 16.80
CA GLY A 97 -3.80 -12.12 17.10
C GLY A 97 -2.64 -13.12 17.27
N LEU A 98 -1.50 -12.65 17.76
CA LEU A 98 -0.44 -13.49 18.31
C LEU A 98 -0.69 -13.71 19.81
N PRO A 99 -0.40 -14.92 20.34
CA PRO A 99 -0.59 -15.21 21.75
C PRO A 99 0.39 -14.38 22.60
N VAL A 100 -0.10 -13.86 23.73
CA VAL A 100 0.70 -13.17 24.73
C VAL A 100 0.53 -13.88 26.08
N PRO A 101 1.61 -14.31 26.74
CA PRO A 101 1.52 -15.02 28.01
C PRO A 101 0.69 -14.25 29.06
N GLY A 102 -0.28 -14.95 29.66
CA GLY A 102 -1.15 -14.40 30.70
C GLY A 102 -2.39 -13.65 30.18
N ILE A 103 -2.58 -13.54 28.87
CA ILE A 103 -3.70 -12.82 28.25
C ILE A 103 -4.50 -13.77 27.34
N PRO A 104 -5.85 -13.76 27.41
CA PRO A 104 -6.67 -14.51 26.46
C PRO A 104 -6.39 -14.11 25.01
N ASP A 105 -6.48 -15.07 24.10
CA ASP A 105 -6.31 -14.80 22.66
C ASP A 105 -7.31 -13.76 22.17
N ASN A 106 -6.85 -12.85 21.32
CA ASN A 106 -7.68 -11.80 20.73
C ASN A 106 -8.66 -12.40 19.70
N PRO A 107 -9.99 -12.36 19.93
CA PRO A 107 -10.96 -12.88 18.97
C PRO A 107 -11.16 -11.96 17.75
N ASN A 108 -10.64 -10.73 17.78
CA ASN A 108 -10.77 -9.76 16.69
C ASN A 108 -9.39 -9.20 16.26
N PRO A 109 -8.52 -10.00 15.61
CA PRO A 109 -7.21 -9.54 15.16
C PRO A 109 -7.30 -8.35 14.19
N ALA A 110 -6.52 -7.30 14.46
CA ALA A 110 -6.43 -6.12 13.63
C ALA A 110 -5.53 -6.37 12.40
N ARG A 111 -6.01 -5.93 11.22
CA ARG A 111 -5.23 -5.95 9.97
C ARG A 111 -4.38 -4.70 9.77
N VAL A 112 -4.72 -3.61 10.46
CA VAL A 112 -3.98 -2.34 10.48
C VAL A 112 -3.88 -1.88 11.92
N ILE A 113 -2.66 -1.61 12.39
CA ILE A 113 -2.36 -1.18 13.75
C ILE A 113 -1.72 0.21 13.66
N ASN A 114 -2.41 1.22 14.19
CA ASN A 114 -1.90 2.58 14.26
C ASN A 114 -1.17 2.81 15.59
N LEU A 115 0.11 3.15 15.51
CA LEU A 115 0.96 3.50 16.65
C LEU A 115 1.29 4.98 16.59
N SER A 116 0.36 5.85 17.00
CA SER A 116 0.61 7.30 17.10
C SER A 116 1.48 7.66 18.31
N LEU A 117 2.63 7.01 18.42
CA LEU A 117 3.64 7.12 19.46
C LEU A 117 5.02 7.05 18.81
N GLY A 118 6.05 7.46 19.55
CA GLY A 118 7.42 7.33 19.07
C GLY A 118 8.43 7.63 20.16
N SER A 119 9.66 7.24 19.91
CA SER A 119 10.83 7.59 20.71
C SER A 119 12.02 7.86 19.81
N SER A 120 12.87 8.80 20.24
CA SER A 120 14.15 9.03 19.59
C SER A 120 15.02 7.76 19.61
N GLY A 121 15.83 7.59 18.56
CA GLY A 121 16.68 6.42 18.38
C GLY A 121 16.24 5.50 17.23
N GLY A 122 17.03 4.46 17.00
CA GLY A 122 16.80 3.50 15.92
C GLY A 122 15.84 2.39 16.31
N CYS A 123 15.26 1.74 15.30
CA CYS A 123 14.46 0.54 15.49
C CYS A 123 15.24 -0.53 16.27
N THR A 124 14.69 -0.99 17.39
CA THR A 124 15.31 -2.07 18.17
C THR A 124 15.10 -3.43 17.48
N ALA A 125 15.99 -4.39 17.74
CA ALA A 125 15.88 -5.74 17.17
C ALA A 125 14.54 -6.42 17.56
N ALA A 126 14.09 -6.23 18.79
CA ALA A 126 12.84 -6.78 19.28
C ALA A 126 11.62 -6.17 18.57
N PHE A 127 11.65 -4.86 18.29
CA PHE A 127 10.58 -4.22 17.55
C PHE A 127 10.58 -4.68 16.08
N ALA A 128 11.74 -4.74 15.43
CA ALA A 128 11.88 -5.23 14.05
C ALA A 128 11.36 -6.68 13.89
N GLU A 129 11.67 -7.56 14.85
CA GLU A 129 11.15 -8.93 14.89
C GLU A 129 9.62 -8.94 15.00
N ALA A 130 9.05 -8.11 15.89
CA ALA A 130 7.61 -7.98 16.00
C ALA A 130 6.96 -7.47 14.71
N VAL A 131 7.56 -6.46 14.03
CA VAL A 131 7.04 -5.99 12.72
C VAL A 131 7.04 -7.12 11.68
N ALA A 132 8.09 -7.94 11.65
CA ALA A 132 8.17 -9.08 10.73
C ALA A 132 7.11 -10.16 11.03
N GLU A 133 6.90 -10.52 12.30
CA GLU A 133 5.85 -11.46 12.72
C GLU A 133 4.45 -10.97 12.34
N LEU A 134 4.17 -9.69 12.58
CA LEU A 134 2.91 -9.05 12.24
C LEU A 134 2.69 -9.03 10.73
N SER A 135 3.73 -8.70 9.98
CA SER A 135 3.69 -8.66 8.51
C SER A 135 3.39 -10.05 7.93
N ALA A 136 3.99 -11.11 8.48
CA ALA A 136 3.73 -12.49 8.08
C ALA A 136 2.28 -12.96 8.38
N ARG A 137 1.62 -12.32 9.35
CA ARG A 137 0.19 -12.51 9.65
C ARG A 137 -0.73 -11.59 8.85
N GLY A 138 -0.18 -10.78 7.94
CA GLY A 138 -0.94 -9.85 7.11
C GLY A 138 -1.38 -8.58 7.84
N ALA A 139 -0.79 -8.26 8.99
CA ALA A 139 -1.06 -7.05 9.77
C ALA A 139 -0.03 -5.95 9.47
N LEU A 140 -0.50 -4.75 9.13
CA LEU A 140 0.32 -3.59 8.84
C LEU A 140 0.45 -2.70 10.09
N ILE A 141 1.68 -2.29 10.44
CA ILE A 141 1.90 -1.20 11.39
C ILE A 141 2.00 0.13 10.63
N VAL A 142 1.29 1.14 11.13
CA VAL A 142 1.36 2.52 10.67
C VAL A 142 1.84 3.38 11.84
N ALA A 143 2.90 4.16 11.63
CA ALA A 143 3.52 4.97 12.69
C ALA A 143 3.90 6.37 12.18
N PRO A 144 3.85 7.40 13.03
CA PRO A 144 4.22 8.75 12.70
C PRO A 144 5.73 8.88 12.56
N ALA A 145 6.19 9.73 11.65
CA ALA A 145 7.63 9.95 11.49
C ALA A 145 8.31 10.53 12.74
N GLY A 146 7.56 11.24 13.58
CA GLY A 146 8.08 11.92 14.76
C GLY A 146 7.83 13.43 14.77
N ASN A 147 8.15 14.10 15.89
CA ASN A 147 7.92 15.53 16.11
C ASN A 147 9.18 16.32 16.50
N GLU A 148 10.37 15.76 16.26
CA GLU A 148 11.66 16.32 16.71
C GLU A 148 12.43 17.07 15.60
N THR A 149 11.77 17.39 14.48
CA THR A 149 12.36 18.04 13.29
C THR A 149 13.59 17.35 12.69
N GLY A 150 13.87 16.11 13.09
CA GLY A 150 15.08 15.37 12.77
C GLY A 150 14.81 14.07 12.00
N PRO A 151 15.72 13.09 12.13
CA PRO A 151 15.52 11.75 11.57
C PRO A 151 14.24 11.08 12.05
N VAL A 152 13.72 10.14 11.25
CA VAL A 152 12.52 9.36 11.58
C VAL A 152 12.73 8.56 12.87
N GLU A 153 11.75 8.65 13.77
CA GLU A 153 11.76 8.02 15.10
C GLU A 153 11.29 6.56 15.05
N ALA A 154 11.63 5.77 16.08
CA ALA A 154 11.10 4.43 16.24
C ALA A 154 9.65 4.50 16.77
N PRO A 155 8.71 3.65 16.29
CA PRO A 155 8.93 2.52 15.39
C PRO A 155 8.78 2.84 13.89
N ALA A 156 8.55 4.09 13.49
CA ALA A 156 8.37 4.43 12.08
C ALA A 156 9.62 4.14 11.23
N ASN A 157 10.81 4.20 11.81
CA ASN A 157 12.06 3.80 11.15
C ASN A 157 12.30 2.28 11.09
N CYS A 158 11.37 1.44 11.58
CA CYS A 158 11.49 -0.01 11.47
C CYS A 158 11.14 -0.51 10.05
N PRO A 159 11.91 -1.44 9.47
CA PRO A 159 11.58 -2.07 8.19
C PRO A 159 10.19 -2.72 8.21
N GLY A 160 9.36 -2.42 7.22
CA GLY A 160 7.99 -2.95 7.09
C GLY A 160 6.91 -2.08 7.74
N VAL A 161 7.27 -0.98 8.42
CA VAL A 161 6.31 0.00 8.94
C VAL A 161 5.95 1.03 7.87
N LEU A 162 4.66 1.37 7.78
CA LEU A 162 4.21 2.53 7.01
C LEU A 162 4.49 3.80 7.82
N ALA A 163 5.67 4.41 7.59
CA ALA A 163 6.07 5.66 8.21
C ALA A 163 5.37 6.87 7.55
N VAL A 164 4.78 7.74 8.37
CA VAL A 164 3.98 8.88 7.87
C VAL A 164 4.49 10.21 8.40
N ALA A 165 5.05 11.05 7.52
CA ALA A 165 5.46 12.40 7.89
C ALA A 165 4.28 13.40 7.87
N GLY A 166 4.48 14.55 8.50
CA GLY A 166 3.50 15.61 8.63
C GLY A 166 3.69 16.72 7.60
N VAL A 167 2.61 17.09 6.91
CA VAL A 167 2.57 18.27 6.04
C VAL A 167 1.57 19.31 6.52
N ARG A 168 1.81 20.55 6.12
CA ARG A 168 0.90 21.69 6.28
C ARG A 168 -0.27 21.59 5.30
N HIS A 169 -1.25 22.47 5.50
CA HIS A 169 -2.41 22.60 4.59
C HIS A 169 -2.02 22.98 3.15
N ILE A 170 -0.85 23.61 2.96
CA ILE A 170 -0.29 23.91 1.62
C ILE A 170 0.66 22.82 1.09
N GLY A 171 0.87 21.72 1.83
CA GLY A 171 1.68 20.58 1.38
C GLY A 171 3.20 20.65 1.64
N THR A 172 3.71 21.72 2.24
CA THR A 172 5.09 21.78 2.75
C THR A 172 5.25 20.99 4.05
N LYS A 173 6.46 20.54 4.39
CA LYS A 173 6.72 19.87 5.68
C LYS A 173 6.31 20.80 6.82
N VAL A 174 5.60 20.27 7.80
CA VAL A 174 5.26 21.05 9.00
C VAL A 174 6.46 21.18 9.94
N GLY A 175 6.52 22.32 10.64
CA GLY A 175 7.39 22.68 11.78
C GLY A 175 8.15 21.52 12.39
N TYR A 176 7.38 20.80 13.19
CA TYR A 176 7.81 19.75 14.10
C TYR A 176 8.10 18.42 13.41
N SER A 177 7.59 18.15 12.18
CA SER A 177 7.68 16.80 11.62
C SER A 177 9.14 16.39 11.41
N SER A 178 9.47 15.24 11.99
CA SER A 178 10.64 14.45 11.62
C SER A 178 10.47 13.96 10.17
N PHE A 179 11.59 13.68 9.51
CA PHE A 179 11.65 13.37 8.08
C PHE A 179 12.86 12.47 7.79
N GLY A 180 12.90 11.83 6.63
CA GLY A 180 13.98 10.91 6.26
C GLY A 180 13.59 9.89 5.20
N PRO A 181 14.55 9.07 4.75
CA PRO A 181 14.35 8.07 3.71
C PRO A 181 13.37 6.95 4.10
N GLU A 182 13.12 6.76 5.39
CA GLU A 182 12.17 5.76 5.90
C GLU A 182 10.70 6.17 5.67
N VAL A 183 10.43 7.47 5.48
CA VAL A 183 9.07 7.97 5.26
C VAL A 183 8.48 7.35 3.99
N SER A 184 7.32 6.72 4.12
CA SER A 184 6.60 6.14 2.99
C SER A 184 5.79 7.19 2.24
N VAL A 185 4.94 7.91 2.96
CA VAL A 185 4.09 9.00 2.46
C VAL A 185 3.97 10.09 3.52
N SER A 186 3.43 11.24 3.16
CA SER A 186 3.06 12.30 4.09
C SER A 186 1.56 12.50 4.14
N ALA A 187 1.03 12.92 5.29
CA ALA A 187 -0.36 13.33 5.42
C ALA A 187 -0.48 14.60 6.27
N PRO A 188 -1.60 15.35 6.19
CA PRO A 188 -1.82 16.52 7.01
C PRO A 188 -1.61 16.22 8.50
N ALA A 189 -0.79 17.00 9.19
CA ALA A 189 -0.52 16.82 10.63
C ALA A 189 -1.10 17.95 11.49
N GLY A 190 -1.75 18.93 10.87
CA GLY A 190 -2.26 20.14 11.52
C GLY A 190 -1.18 21.20 11.76
N ASN A 191 -1.56 22.49 11.77
CA ASN A 191 -0.64 23.60 12.05
C ASN A 191 -1.39 24.88 12.42
N CYS A 192 -0.78 25.73 13.24
CA CYS A 192 -1.36 27.02 13.63
C CYS A 192 -0.69 28.21 12.91
N VAL A 193 -0.23 27.99 11.67
CA VAL A 193 0.30 29.08 10.83
C VAL A 193 -0.87 29.87 10.28
N ASN A 194 -1.35 30.83 11.05
CA ASN A 194 -2.57 31.56 10.76
C ASN A 194 -2.34 32.74 9.79
N PRO A 195 -3.27 33.02 8.86
CA PRO A 195 -3.22 34.22 8.02
C PRO A 195 -3.40 35.53 8.82
N ALA A 196 -4.05 35.46 9.98
CA ALA A 196 -4.30 36.56 10.89
C ALA A 196 -4.25 36.07 12.35
N PRO A 197 -4.03 36.94 13.35
CA PRO A 197 -4.09 36.56 14.76
C PRO A 197 -5.43 35.89 15.12
N GLY A 198 -5.38 34.78 15.86
CA GLY A 198 -6.59 34.02 16.20
C GLY A 198 -6.29 32.58 16.65
N PRO A 199 -7.34 31.78 16.88
CA PRO A 199 -7.20 30.36 17.24
C PRO A 199 -6.59 29.52 16.11
N CYS A 200 -6.22 28.26 16.37
CA CYS A 200 -5.44 27.46 15.42
C CYS A 200 -6.22 27.15 14.13
N ALA A 201 -5.83 27.78 13.02
CA ALA A 201 -6.63 27.76 11.78
C ALA A 201 -6.66 26.38 11.07
N PHE A 202 -5.62 25.56 11.24
CA PHE A 202 -5.50 24.26 10.56
C PHE A 202 -5.32 23.12 11.56
N SER A 203 -6.11 23.15 12.64
CA SER A 203 -6.27 22.03 13.59
C SER A 203 -6.91 20.82 12.91
N ILE A 204 -6.45 19.61 13.23
CA ILE A 204 -7.16 18.38 12.84
C ILE A 204 -8.34 18.16 13.80
N ARG A 205 -9.55 18.43 13.35
CA ARG A 205 -10.76 18.19 14.15
C ARG A 205 -11.07 16.70 14.23
N THR A 206 -11.33 16.21 15.44
CA THR A 206 -11.62 14.81 15.71
C THR A 206 -12.50 14.66 16.96
N THR A 207 -12.86 13.44 17.33
CA THR A 207 -13.58 13.12 18.57
C THR A 207 -12.68 13.30 19.78
N THR A 208 -13.24 13.62 20.94
CA THR A 208 -12.51 13.66 22.22
C THR A 208 -13.41 13.23 23.37
N ASN A 209 -12.81 13.04 24.54
CA ASN A 209 -13.51 12.99 25.81
C ASN A 209 -13.34 14.35 26.50
N LEU A 210 -14.43 14.92 27.02
CA LEU A 210 -14.47 16.26 27.60
C LEU A 210 -14.12 16.29 29.10
N GLY A 211 -13.89 15.14 29.72
CA GLY A 211 -13.45 15.07 31.11
C GLY A 211 -12.02 15.57 31.27
N THR A 212 -11.73 16.31 32.32
CA THR A 212 -10.37 16.85 32.55
C THR A 212 -9.49 15.90 33.37
N GLU A 213 -10.09 15.16 34.31
CA GLU A 213 -9.36 14.30 35.26
C GLU A 213 -9.70 12.81 35.14
N ALA A 214 -10.91 12.52 34.65
CA ALA A 214 -11.47 11.18 34.50
C ALA A 214 -12.46 11.19 33.32
N PRO A 215 -12.94 10.02 32.84
CA PRO A 215 -13.85 9.96 31.70
C PRO A 215 -15.09 10.85 31.91
N GLY A 216 -15.27 11.80 31.00
CA GLY A 216 -16.44 12.66 30.89
C GLY A 216 -17.27 12.38 29.63
N PRO A 217 -18.16 13.31 29.25
CA PRO A 217 -18.95 13.19 28.04
C PRO A 217 -18.09 13.15 26.76
N SER A 218 -18.58 12.48 25.73
CA SER A 218 -17.97 12.55 24.39
C SER A 218 -18.17 13.93 23.78
N GLY A 219 -17.18 14.39 23.02
CA GLY A 219 -17.22 15.67 22.33
C GLY A 219 -16.35 15.68 21.08
N TYR A 220 -16.10 16.88 20.57
CA TYR A 220 -15.26 17.12 19.41
C TYR A 220 -14.26 18.23 19.73
N THR A 221 -13.05 18.07 19.21
CA THR A 221 -12.00 19.09 19.28
C THR A 221 -12.27 20.21 18.27
N ASP A 222 -11.72 21.39 18.51
CA ASP A 222 -11.92 22.57 17.68
C ASP A 222 -10.61 23.34 17.45
N GLU A 223 -10.71 24.64 17.16
CA GLU A 223 -9.56 25.52 16.98
C GLU A 223 -8.94 26.02 18.31
N PHE A 224 -9.59 25.81 19.44
CA PHE A 224 -9.14 26.17 20.79
C PHE A 224 -8.59 24.96 21.55
N ASP A 225 -9.29 23.82 21.48
CA ASP A 225 -8.78 22.50 21.85
C ASP A 225 -8.28 21.80 20.57
N PHE A 226 -7.11 22.21 20.09
CA PHE A 226 -6.64 21.83 18.77
C PHE A 226 -5.73 20.60 18.76
N ASN A 227 -5.63 19.97 17.58
CA ASN A 227 -4.72 18.86 17.35
C ASN A 227 -3.70 19.19 16.26
N ILE A 228 -2.43 19.12 16.66
CA ILE A 228 -1.28 19.16 15.77
C ILE A 228 -0.32 18.02 16.15
N GLY A 229 0.41 17.49 15.19
CA GLY A 229 1.38 16.42 15.41
C GLY A 229 1.27 15.33 14.35
N THR A 230 2.39 14.67 14.08
CA THR A 230 2.40 13.49 13.17
C THR A 230 1.56 12.34 13.72
N SER A 231 1.23 12.35 15.01
CA SER A 231 0.21 11.48 15.62
C SER A 231 -1.17 11.55 14.95
N PHE A 232 -1.45 12.62 14.18
CA PHE A 232 -2.68 12.79 13.41
C PHE A 232 -2.50 12.54 11.90
N SER A 233 -1.27 12.44 11.40
CA SER A 233 -0.99 12.02 10.01
C SER A 233 -1.03 10.49 9.89
N ALA A 234 -0.42 9.76 10.83
CA ALA A 234 -0.45 8.29 10.88
C ALA A 234 -1.88 7.69 10.82
N PRO A 235 -2.87 8.13 11.63
CA PRO A 235 -4.22 7.57 11.58
C PRO A 235 -4.95 7.85 10.27
N GLN A 236 -4.60 8.91 9.53
CA GLN A 236 -5.16 9.11 8.20
C GLN A 236 -4.70 8.02 7.24
N ALA A 237 -3.40 7.69 7.26
CA ALA A 237 -2.85 6.61 6.45
C ALA A 237 -3.37 5.23 6.90
N ALA A 238 -3.54 5.00 8.20
CA ALA A 238 -4.16 3.79 8.73
C ALA A 238 -5.62 3.63 8.26
N GLY A 239 -6.39 4.73 8.26
CA GLY A 239 -7.74 4.75 7.71
C GLY A 239 -7.77 4.41 6.22
N VAL A 240 -6.85 4.98 5.42
CA VAL A 240 -6.75 4.64 3.98
C VAL A 240 -6.34 3.18 3.78
N ALA A 241 -5.39 2.66 4.55
CA ALA A 241 -5.02 1.25 4.51
C ALA A 241 -6.23 0.32 4.80
N ALA A 242 -7.08 0.69 5.75
CA ALA A 242 -8.31 -0.04 6.04
C ALA A 242 -9.31 0.03 4.86
N LEU A 243 -9.44 1.18 4.18
CA LEU A 243 -10.26 1.29 2.96
C LEU A 243 -9.68 0.46 1.81
N MET A 244 -8.36 0.40 1.65
CA MET A 244 -7.73 -0.46 0.64
C MET A 244 -8.05 -1.93 0.89
N LEU A 245 -8.02 -2.36 2.16
CA LEU A 245 -8.38 -3.72 2.57
C LEU A 245 -9.87 -4.04 2.44
N SER A 246 -10.76 -3.05 2.48
CA SER A 246 -12.19 -3.28 2.25
C SER A 246 -12.50 -3.59 0.78
N VAL A 247 -11.68 -3.08 -0.14
CA VAL A 247 -11.74 -3.39 -1.57
C VAL A 247 -10.99 -4.69 -1.90
N ASN A 248 -9.84 -4.92 -1.27
CA ASN A 248 -9.02 -6.10 -1.50
C ASN A 248 -8.46 -6.65 -0.18
N PRO A 249 -9.20 -7.57 0.49
CA PRO A 249 -8.79 -8.14 1.78
C PRO A 249 -7.49 -8.95 1.72
N GLY A 250 -7.08 -9.38 0.51
CA GLY A 250 -5.89 -10.20 0.26
C GLY A 250 -4.58 -9.42 0.14
N LEU A 251 -4.60 -8.08 0.24
CA LEU A 251 -3.36 -7.29 0.20
C LEU A 251 -2.45 -7.61 1.39
N ALA A 252 -1.18 -7.86 1.11
CA ALA A 252 -0.15 -7.93 2.13
C ALA A 252 0.25 -6.52 2.59
N PRO A 253 0.81 -6.34 3.81
CA PRO A 253 1.25 -5.04 4.32
C PRO A 253 2.20 -4.30 3.37
N VAL A 254 3.16 -5.01 2.77
CA VAL A 254 4.10 -4.44 1.80
C VAL A 254 3.38 -3.89 0.56
N ASP A 255 2.30 -4.55 0.12
CA ASP A 255 1.49 -4.16 -1.04
C ASP A 255 0.71 -2.87 -0.76
N ILE A 256 0.16 -2.75 0.45
CA ILE A 256 -0.55 -1.56 0.90
C ILE A 256 0.42 -0.37 0.86
N ILE A 257 1.63 -0.53 1.41
CA ILE A 257 2.67 0.51 1.39
C ILE A 257 3.03 0.86 -0.06
N ALA A 258 3.31 -0.14 -0.90
CA ALA A 258 3.74 0.08 -2.28
C ALA A 258 2.68 0.83 -3.11
N ARG A 259 1.42 0.40 -3.04
CA ARG A 259 0.31 1.03 -3.77
C ARG A 259 0.02 2.44 -3.25
N MET A 260 0.08 2.65 -1.93
CA MET A 260 -0.10 3.97 -1.34
C MET A 260 1.02 4.94 -1.76
N LYS A 261 2.26 4.46 -1.88
CA LYS A 261 3.39 5.24 -2.42
C LYS A 261 3.21 5.56 -3.90
N GLN A 262 2.81 4.57 -4.70
CA GLN A 262 2.61 4.73 -6.15
C GLN A 262 1.48 5.72 -6.46
N SER A 263 0.42 5.71 -5.66
CA SER A 263 -0.74 6.56 -5.84
C SER A 263 -0.64 7.91 -5.13
N ALA A 264 0.48 8.19 -4.44
CA ALA A 264 0.64 9.43 -3.69
C ALA A 264 0.69 10.64 -4.63
N ARG A 265 0.09 11.74 -4.20
CA ARG A 265 0.12 13.00 -4.93
C ARG A 265 1.47 13.66 -4.75
N ALA A 266 2.08 14.13 -5.84
CA ALA A 266 3.33 14.89 -5.77
C ALA A 266 3.19 16.11 -4.82
N PHE A 267 4.26 16.43 -4.10
CA PHE A 267 4.27 17.60 -3.23
C PHE A 267 4.13 18.90 -4.05
N PRO A 268 3.28 19.84 -3.62
CA PRO A 268 3.33 21.19 -4.15
C PRO A 268 4.65 21.86 -3.74
N ILE A 269 5.10 22.82 -4.55
CA ILE A 269 6.30 23.62 -4.27
C ILE A 269 5.86 25.03 -3.90
N ASP A 270 6.27 25.47 -2.72
CA ASP A 270 6.14 26.86 -2.28
C ASP A 270 7.49 27.57 -2.53
N ALA A 271 7.49 28.54 -3.45
CA ALA A 271 8.70 29.28 -3.82
C ALA A 271 9.27 30.13 -2.68
N GLY A 272 8.50 30.37 -1.61
CA GLY A 272 8.91 31.16 -0.46
C GLY A 272 9.67 30.37 0.62
N VAL A 273 9.78 29.04 0.50
CA VAL A 273 10.46 28.19 1.50
C VAL A 273 11.57 27.35 0.87
N PRO A 274 12.65 27.04 1.61
CA PRO A 274 13.74 26.21 1.09
C PRO A 274 13.28 24.76 0.86
N THR A 275 14.00 24.02 0.04
CA THR A 275 13.86 22.55 -0.01
C THR A 275 14.34 21.94 1.30
N CYS A 276 13.67 20.87 1.76
CA CYS A 276 14.07 20.22 2.99
C CYS A 276 15.53 19.76 2.93
N PRO A 277 16.31 19.98 4.01
CA PRO A 277 17.69 19.53 4.06
C PRO A 277 17.75 18.00 4.04
N SER A 278 18.95 17.46 3.80
CA SER A 278 19.17 16.03 4.05
C SER A 278 19.23 15.79 5.55
N VAL A 279 18.69 14.67 6.03
CA VAL A 279 18.85 14.26 7.44
C VAL A 279 20.32 14.11 7.85
N ALA A 280 21.21 13.81 6.90
CA ALA A 280 22.66 13.74 7.14
C ALA A 280 23.29 15.11 7.47
N THR A 281 22.61 16.20 7.12
CA THR A 281 23.06 17.58 7.39
C THR A 281 22.49 18.16 8.69
N GLY A 282 21.71 17.37 9.44
CA GLY A 282 21.13 17.74 10.74
C GLY A 282 19.62 17.97 10.69
N ALA A 283 19.05 18.36 11.84
CA ALA A 283 17.64 18.68 11.99
C ALA A 283 17.23 19.90 11.13
N ASP A 284 15.96 19.95 10.73
CA ASP A 284 15.39 21.10 10.05
C ASP A 284 15.16 22.24 11.04
N THR A 285 15.97 23.30 10.91
CA THR A 285 15.86 24.53 11.70
C THR A 285 15.05 25.62 11.00
N SER A 286 14.66 25.42 9.74
CA SER A 286 13.84 26.37 8.98
C SER A 286 12.38 26.36 9.41
N GLY A 287 11.97 25.29 10.12
CA GLY A 287 10.60 25.01 10.52
C GLY A 287 9.71 24.58 9.34
N GLN A 288 9.94 25.05 8.12
CA GLN A 288 9.13 24.66 6.98
C GLN A 288 9.98 24.56 5.73
N CYS A 289 9.73 23.51 4.96
CA CYS A 289 10.50 23.25 3.76
C CYS A 289 9.70 22.47 2.72
N ASN A 290 10.10 22.60 1.45
CA ASN A 290 9.55 21.85 0.34
C ASN A 290 10.00 20.39 0.43
N CYS A 291 9.01 19.50 0.54
CA CYS A 291 9.21 18.08 0.63
C CYS A 291 9.74 17.48 -0.67
N THR A 292 10.54 16.42 -0.56
CA THR A 292 11.03 15.61 -1.68
C THR A 292 10.74 14.14 -1.43
N ALA A 293 10.87 13.32 -2.47
CA ALA A 293 10.74 11.86 -2.34
C ALA A 293 11.73 11.24 -1.34
N ALA A 294 12.90 11.87 -1.14
CA ALA A 294 13.94 11.38 -0.23
C ALA A 294 13.77 11.88 1.21
N THR A 295 12.97 12.91 1.45
CA THR A 295 12.80 13.52 2.78
C THR A 295 11.43 13.24 3.38
N CYS A 296 10.35 13.31 2.59
CA CYS A 296 8.98 13.19 3.08
C CYS A 296 8.21 12.01 2.48
N GLY A 297 8.91 11.06 1.85
CA GLY A 297 8.32 9.91 1.17
C GLY A 297 7.73 10.24 -0.20
N ALA A 298 7.00 9.30 -0.79
CA ALA A 298 6.61 9.33 -2.21
C ALA A 298 5.68 10.50 -2.60
N GLY A 299 5.02 11.14 -1.63
CA GLY A 299 4.08 12.23 -1.87
C GLY A 299 3.10 12.41 -0.71
N ILE A 300 2.10 13.25 -0.92
CA ILE A 300 0.96 13.42 -0.04
C ILE A 300 -0.02 12.26 -0.29
N LEU A 301 -0.48 11.63 0.79
CA LEU A 301 -1.49 10.57 0.79
C LEU A 301 -2.72 11.01 -0.01
N ASP A 302 -3.07 10.22 -1.03
CA ASP A 302 -4.30 10.39 -1.82
C ASP A 302 -5.20 9.15 -1.62
N ALA A 303 -6.23 9.31 -0.80
CA ALA A 303 -7.11 8.20 -0.41
C ALA A 303 -7.83 7.57 -1.61
N ALA A 304 -8.34 8.39 -2.54
CA ALA A 304 -9.08 7.90 -3.69
C ALA A 304 -8.16 7.12 -4.64
N ALA A 305 -6.98 7.65 -4.91
CA ALA A 305 -6.00 6.98 -5.77
C ALA A 305 -5.47 5.69 -5.12
N ALA A 306 -5.25 5.67 -3.81
CA ALA A 306 -4.80 4.48 -3.09
C ALA A 306 -5.85 3.36 -3.08
N VAL A 307 -7.12 3.68 -2.87
CA VAL A 307 -8.24 2.72 -2.92
C VAL A 307 -8.47 2.22 -4.34
N ALA A 308 -8.38 3.09 -5.35
CA ALA A 308 -8.42 2.67 -6.75
C ALA A 308 -7.25 1.72 -7.06
N ALA A 309 -6.05 2.05 -6.60
CA ALA A 309 -4.88 1.20 -6.74
C ALA A 309 -5.02 -0.13 -6.01
N ALA A 310 -5.80 -0.24 -4.93
CA ALA A 310 -6.06 -1.50 -4.23
C ALA A 310 -6.97 -2.48 -5.00
N SER A 311 -7.75 -1.98 -5.96
CA SER A 311 -8.70 -2.80 -6.73
C SER A 311 -7.96 -3.86 -7.55
N PRO A 312 -8.41 -5.13 -7.55
CA PRO A 312 -7.88 -6.12 -8.47
C PRO A 312 -8.16 -5.69 -9.92
N PRO A 313 -7.24 -5.94 -10.87
CA PRO A 313 -7.43 -5.54 -12.26
C PRO A 313 -8.67 -6.24 -12.84
N SER A 314 -9.62 -5.44 -13.34
CA SER A 314 -10.81 -5.95 -14.02
C SER A 314 -10.60 -5.94 -15.53
N VAL A 315 -10.81 -7.07 -16.19
CA VAL A 315 -10.81 -7.18 -17.66
C VAL A 315 -12.24 -7.12 -18.18
N GLN A 316 -12.46 -6.35 -19.24
CA GLN A 316 -13.66 -6.43 -20.07
C GLN A 316 -13.39 -7.34 -21.26
N LEU A 317 -14.03 -8.50 -21.29
CA LEU A 317 -13.97 -9.42 -22.43
C LEU A 317 -15.06 -9.07 -23.44
N VAL A 318 -14.72 -9.13 -24.72
CA VAL A 318 -15.70 -9.11 -25.81
C VAL A 318 -16.06 -10.54 -26.21
N ALA A 319 -17.19 -10.72 -26.91
CA ALA A 319 -17.51 -12.01 -27.52
C ALA A 319 -16.41 -12.42 -28.51
N GLY A 320 -16.02 -13.70 -28.49
CA GLY A 320 -14.91 -14.27 -29.25
C GLY A 320 -13.61 -14.33 -28.46
N TRP A 321 -12.49 -14.22 -29.18
CA TRP A 321 -11.16 -14.42 -28.63
C TRP A 321 -10.61 -13.16 -27.96
N ASN A 322 -10.15 -13.32 -26.73
CA ASN A 322 -9.49 -12.30 -25.93
C ASN A 322 -8.14 -12.85 -25.46
N LEU A 323 -7.07 -12.08 -25.61
CA LEU A 323 -5.77 -12.41 -25.03
C LEU A 323 -5.56 -11.54 -23.79
N ILE A 324 -5.48 -12.18 -22.63
CA ILE A 324 -5.45 -11.51 -21.34
C ILE A 324 -4.33 -12.05 -20.48
N GLY A 325 -4.00 -11.33 -19.42
CA GLY A 325 -2.82 -11.61 -18.60
C GLY A 325 -3.11 -11.63 -17.12
N ASN A 326 -2.55 -12.61 -16.39
CA ASN A 326 -2.47 -12.52 -14.94
C ASN A 326 -1.29 -11.64 -14.55
N SER A 327 -1.51 -10.33 -14.46
CA SER A 327 -0.49 -9.40 -13.99
C SER A 327 -0.36 -9.36 -12.47
N THR A 328 -1.10 -10.18 -11.71
CA THR A 328 -1.04 -10.16 -10.24
C THR A 328 -0.14 -11.26 -9.69
N GLU A 329 0.35 -11.13 -8.46
CA GLU A 329 1.14 -12.17 -7.77
C GLU A 329 0.35 -13.43 -7.42
N GLY A 330 -0.95 -13.29 -7.18
CA GLY A 330 -1.84 -14.43 -6.92
C GLY A 330 -2.12 -15.23 -8.19
N ALA A 331 -2.13 -16.55 -8.07
CA ALA A 331 -2.61 -17.40 -9.14
C ALA A 331 -4.12 -17.22 -9.35
N VAL A 332 -4.56 -17.22 -10.61
CA VAL A 332 -5.98 -17.25 -10.97
C VAL A 332 -6.45 -18.69 -10.96
N ASP A 333 -7.45 -18.99 -10.13
CA ASP A 333 -8.21 -20.24 -10.23
C ASP A 333 -9.15 -20.15 -11.44
N VAL A 334 -8.87 -20.97 -12.44
CA VAL A 334 -9.56 -20.91 -13.74
C VAL A 334 -11.01 -21.34 -13.62
N GLY A 335 -11.30 -22.34 -12.79
CA GLY A 335 -12.66 -22.82 -12.56
C GLY A 335 -13.51 -21.79 -11.80
N ALA A 336 -12.93 -21.15 -10.80
CA ALA A 336 -13.61 -20.14 -10.00
C ALA A 336 -13.94 -18.88 -10.81
N VAL A 337 -13.03 -18.43 -11.68
CA VAL A 337 -13.20 -17.18 -12.45
C VAL A 337 -13.97 -17.40 -13.76
N PHE A 338 -13.75 -18.53 -14.45
CA PHE A 338 -14.26 -18.78 -15.80
C PHE A 338 -15.19 -20.01 -15.88
N GLY A 339 -15.77 -20.44 -14.76
CA GLY A 339 -16.68 -21.59 -14.65
C GLY A 339 -18.07 -21.41 -15.29
N ASP A 340 -18.46 -20.20 -15.67
CA ASP A 340 -19.77 -19.95 -16.28
C ASP A 340 -19.82 -20.47 -17.73
N SER A 341 -20.38 -21.67 -17.91
CA SER A 341 -20.51 -22.34 -19.21
C SER A 341 -21.39 -21.60 -20.22
N TRP A 342 -22.22 -20.65 -19.77
CA TRP A 342 -23.04 -19.82 -20.67
C TRP A 342 -22.25 -18.67 -21.26
N LYS A 343 -21.27 -18.14 -20.51
CA LYS A 343 -20.47 -16.98 -20.93
C LYS A 343 -19.11 -17.34 -21.50
N VAL A 344 -18.56 -18.49 -21.15
CA VAL A 344 -17.21 -18.91 -21.56
C VAL A 344 -17.26 -20.22 -22.34
N ALA A 345 -16.53 -20.29 -23.44
CA ALA A 345 -16.41 -21.49 -24.26
C ALA A 345 -15.16 -22.31 -23.87
N THR A 346 -13.97 -21.72 -24.00
CA THR A 346 -12.70 -22.40 -23.75
C THR A 346 -11.62 -21.42 -23.31
N LEU A 347 -10.63 -21.91 -22.57
CA LEU A 347 -9.40 -21.20 -22.26
C LEU A 347 -8.18 -21.99 -22.73
N TRP A 348 -7.16 -21.26 -23.14
CA TRP A 348 -5.91 -21.84 -23.66
C TRP A 348 -4.70 -21.08 -23.13
N LYS A 349 -3.70 -21.81 -22.63
CA LYS A 349 -2.42 -21.23 -22.17
C LYS A 349 -1.26 -21.97 -22.80
N TRP A 350 -0.25 -21.25 -23.28
CA TRP A 350 0.96 -21.88 -23.81
C TRP A 350 1.93 -22.21 -22.67
N LEU A 351 2.43 -23.46 -22.64
CA LEU A 351 3.43 -23.92 -21.68
C LEU A 351 4.79 -24.02 -22.40
N PRO A 352 5.68 -23.03 -22.26
CA PRO A 352 6.93 -23.00 -23.01
C PRO A 352 7.84 -24.17 -22.68
N ASP A 353 7.97 -24.54 -21.40
CA ASP A 353 8.85 -25.63 -20.94
C ASP A 353 8.45 -27.01 -21.48
N ALA A 354 7.15 -27.20 -21.71
CA ALA A 354 6.59 -28.45 -22.24
C ALA A 354 6.28 -28.38 -23.75
N ALA A 355 6.48 -27.21 -24.38
CA ALA A 355 6.11 -26.92 -25.75
C ALA A 355 4.69 -27.39 -26.13
N THR A 356 3.73 -27.24 -25.21
CA THR A 356 2.34 -27.69 -25.38
C THR A 356 1.34 -26.65 -24.92
N TRP A 357 0.09 -26.82 -25.35
CA TRP A 357 -1.04 -26.03 -24.87
C TRP A 357 -1.67 -26.67 -23.64
N ALA A 358 -2.09 -25.82 -22.70
CA ALA A 358 -3.01 -26.18 -21.63
C ALA A 358 -4.44 -25.75 -21.99
N PHE A 359 -5.43 -26.56 -21.62
CA PHE A 359 -6.83 -26.40 -22.01
C PHE A 359 -7.77 -26.44 -20.81
N TYR A 360 -8.81 -25.61 -20.87
CA TYR A 360 -9.97 -25.69 -19.98
C TYR A 360 -11.26 -25.36 -20.75
N SER A 361 -12.36 -26.02 -20.41
CA SER A 361 -13.70 -25.67 -20.86
C SER A 361 -14.74 -25.91 -19.77
N PRO A 362 -15.52 -24.88 -19.38
CA PRO A 362 -16.58 -25.02 -18.39
C PRO A 362 -17.80 -25.81 -18.90
N ALA A 363 -17.87 -26.08 -20.21
CA ALA A 363 -18.93 -26.92 -20.77
C ALA A 363 -18.74 -28.42 -20.48
N LEU A 364 -17.55 -28.81 -20.00
CA LEU A 364 -17.19 -30.18 -19.65
C LEU A 364 -17.21 -30.35 -18.13
N ALA A 365 -17.78 -31.46 -17.64
CA ALA A 365 -18.02 -31.68 -16.21
C ALA A 365 -16.74 -31.70 -15.35
N ASP A 366 -15.61 -32.09 -15.94
CA ASP A 366 -14.27 -32.12 -15.31
C ASP A 366 -13.41 -30.91 -15.71
N GLY A 367 -14.02 -29.86 -16.26
CA GLY A 367 -13.32 -28.70 -16.81
C GLY A 367 -12.52 -29.00 -18.09
N GLY A 368 -12.64 -30.20 -18.66
CA GLY A 368 -11.91 -30.63 -19.85
C GLY A 368 -10.61 -31.37 -19.58
N ALA A 369 -10.37 -31.85 -18.35
CA ALA A 369 -9.17 -32.61 -18.00
C ALA A 369 -9.01 -33.89 -18.85
N ALA A 370 -10.07 -34.68 -19.03
CA ALA A 370 -10.06 -35.87 -19.87
C ALA A 370 -9.83 -35.54 -21.36
N PHE A 371 -10.45 -34.45 -21.84
CA PHE A 371 -10.23 -33.97 -23.20
C PHE A 371 -8.78 -33.53 -23.43
N ALA A 372 -8.20 -32.79 -22.48
CA ALA A 372 -6.82 -32.35 -22.55
C ALA A 372 -5.86 -33.54 -22.63
N ALA A 373 -5.98 -34.49 -21.70
CA ALA A 373 -5.17 -35.70 -21.67
C ALA A 373 -5.29 -36.52 -22.97
N GLY A 374 -6.51 -36.68 -23.50
CA GLY A 374 -6.76 -37.43 -24.73
C GLY A 374 -6.20 -36.80 -26.01
N ASN A 375 -5.92 -35.49 -26.00
CA ASN A 375 -5.43 -34.74 -27.16
C ASN A 375 -3.99 -34.23 -27.01
N GLY A 376 -3.28 -34.65 -25.95
CA GLY A 376 -1.89 -34.23 -25.70
C GLY A 376 -1.73 -32.81 -25.15
N TYR A 377 -2.79 -32.24 -24.57
CA TYR A 377 -2.77 -30.96 -23.88
C TYR A 377 -2.61 -31.15 -22.37
N ALA A 378 -2.05 -30.14 -21.71
CA ALA A 378 -2.10 -30.05 -20.25
C ALA A 378 -3.50 -29.58 -19.79
N PHE A 379 -3.90 -29.94 -18.58
CA PHE A 379 -5.12 -29.39 -17.98
C PHE A 379 -4.84 -28.00 -17.38
N LEU A 380 -5.68 -27.02 -17.70
CA LEU A 380 -5.54 -25.64 -17.23
C LEU A 380 -6.42 -25.38 -16.00
N SER A 381 -5.95 -25.75 -14.81
CA SER A 381 -6.64 -25.45 -13.55
C SER A 381 -6.29 -24.08 -12.98
N SER A 382 -5.10 -23.55 -13.29
CA SER A 382 -4.62 -22.27 -12.77
C SER A 382 -3.73 -21.51 -13.77
N VAL A 383 -3.78 -20.18 -13.66
CA VAL A 383 -2.85 -19.26 -14.34
C VAL A 383 -1.99 -18.60 -13.27
N ALA A 384 -0.71 -18.89 -13.28
CA ALA A 384 0.26 -18.33 -12.36
C ALA A 384 0.53 -16.85 -12.66
N SER A 385 1.18 -16.19 -11.70
CA SER A 385 1.57 -14.79 -11.84
C SER A 385 2.44 -14.55 -13.07
N GLY A 386 2.13 -13.50 -13.81
CA GLY A 386 2.87 -13.06 -14.99
C GLY A 386 2.61 -13.88 -16.26
N GLU A 387 1.70 -14.84 -16.23
CA GLU A 387 1.34 -15.63 -17.40
C GLU A 387 0.20 -14.96 -18.20
N GLY A 388 0.27 -15.04 -19.52
CA GLY A 388 -0.83 -14.71 -20.40
C GLY A 388 -1.62 -15.95 -20.83
N PHE A 389 -2.87 -15.76 -21.20
CA PHE A 389 -3.75 -16.85 -21.66
C PHE A 389 -4.89 -16.31 -22.52
N TRP A 390 -5.44 -17.20 -23.34
CA TRP A 390 -6.58 -16.92 -24.20
C TRP A 390 -7.88 -17.30 -23.52
N VAL A 391 -8.90 -16.46 -23.72
CA VAL A 391 -10.28 -16.72 -23.35
C VAL A 391 -11.15 -16.58 -24.58
N ASN A 392 -11.91 -17.62 -24.90
CA ASN A 392 -13.00 -17.54 -25.87
C ASN A 392 -14.32 -17.33 -25.11
N ALA A 393 -14.81 -16.09 -25.13
CA ALA A 393 -16.06 -15.72 -24.49
C ALA A 393 -17.23 -15.84 -25.48
N LYS A 394 -18.35 -16.40 -25.04
CA LYS A 394 -19.59 -16.50 -25.83
C LYS A 394 -20.32 -15.15 -25.88
N GLU A 395 -20.21 -14.37 -24.81
CA GLU A 395 -20.83 -13.06 -24.65
C GLU A 395 -19.86 -12.10 -23.93
N PRO A 396 -20.04 -10.77 -24.04
CA PRO A 396 -19.25 -9.82 -23.27
C PRO A 396 -19.40 -10.05 -21.76
N LEU A 397 -18.28 -10.06 -21.04
CA LEU A 397 -18.30 -10.27 -19.59
C LEU A 397 -17.12 -9.56 -18.91
N SER A 398 -17.34 -9.07 -17.69
CA SER A 398 -16.29 -8.51 -16.84
C SER A 398 -15.76 -9.56 -15.87
N VAL A 399 -14.44 -9.74 -15.80
CA VAL A 399 -13.79 -10.59 -14.79
C VAL A 399 -12.77 -9.80 -13.99
N PHE A 400 -12.58 -10.17 -12.73
CA PHE A 400 -11.44 -9.73 -11.94
C PHE A 400 -10.32 -10.75 -12.06
N ILE A 401 -9.12 -10.28 -12.41
CA ILE A 401 -7.97 -11.14 -12.60
C ILE A 401 -7.09 -11.08 -11.34
N GLY A 402 -7.11 -12.18 -10.60
CA GLY A 402 -6.20 -12.47 -9.50
C GLY A 402 -6.25 -11.48 -8.32
N SER A 403 -5.30 -11.65 -7.40
CA SER A 403 -5.17 -10.88 -6.17
C SER A 403 -3.69 -10.66 -5.86
N GLY A 404 -3.34 -9.70 -4.99
CA GLY A 404 -1.94 -9.38 -4.69
C GLY A 404 -1.31 -8.39 -5.67
N ASN A 405 -0.01 -8.11 -5.55
CA ASN A 405 0.68 -7.04 -6.30
C ASN A 405 0.59 -7.19 -7.79
N LEU A 406 0.61 -6.05 -8.47
CA LEU A 406 0.92 -6.00 -9.89
C LEU A 406 2.39 -6.37 -10.12
N ARG A 407 2.61 -7.30 -11.04
CA ARG A 407 3.92 -7.83 -11.39
C ARG A 407 4.66 -6.85 -12.28
N ALA A 408 5.75 -6.28 -11.78
CA ALA A 408 6.56 -5.34 -12.54
C ALA A 408 7.37 -6.05 -13.64
N THR A 409 7.65 -5.34 -14.73
CA THR A 409 8.50 -5.80 -15.83
C THR A 409 9.89 -6.23 -15.35
N ALA A 410 10.45 -5.52 -14.37
CA ALA A 410 11.75 -5.86 -13.80
C ALA A 410 11.81 -7.29 -13.22
N SER A 411 10.70 -7.80 -12.67
CA SER A 411 10.65 -9.15 -12.08
C SER A 411 10.84 -10.29 -13.09
N LEU A 412 10.70 -10.01 -14.39
CA LEU A 412 10.95 -10.97 -15.48
C LEU A 412 12.45 -11.15 -15.78
N ARG A 413 13.29 -10.20 -15.38
CA ARG A 413 14.73 -10.21 -15.65
C ARG A 413 15.48 -11.11 -14.67
N ASP A 414 15.15 -11.01 -13.39
CA ASP A 414 15.95 -11.59 -12.29
C ASP A 414 15.37 -12.91 -11.74
N GLY A 415 14.14 -13.28 -12.14
CA GLY A 415 13.45 -14.47 -11.63
C GLY A 415 13.04 -14.37 -10.15
N THR A 416 12.98 -13.16 -9.61
CA THR A 416 12.84 -12.85 -8.17
C THR A 416 11.40 -12.52 -7.74
N GLY A 417 10.40 -12.70 -8.60
CA GLY A 417 9.00 -12.43 -8.26
C GLY A 417 8.46 -13.36 -7.17
N ALA A 418 7.58 -12.85 -6.31
CA ALA A 418 7.08 -13.48 -5.07
C ALA A 418 6.24 -14.77 -5.22
N ALA A 419 6.33 -15.47 -6.36
CA ALA A 419 5.71 -16.77 -6.60
C ALA A 419 6.55 -17.68 -7.52
N GLY A 420 7.88 -17.55 -7.53
CA GLY A 420 8.77 -18.54 -8.15
C GLY A 420 8.77 -18.55 -9.69
N GLY A 421 8.94 -17.39 -10.33
CA GLY A 421 9.08 -17.31 -11.78
C GLY A 421 10.53 -17.45 -12.26
N ASN A 422 10.82 -18.41 -13.14
CA ASN A 422 12.07 -18.44 -13.88
C ASN A 422 12.26 -17.18 -14.74
N PRO A 423 13.50 -16.80 -15.12
CA PRO A 423 13.75 -15.82 -16.18
C PRO A 423 12.98 -16.20 -17.45
N LEU A 424 12.51 -15.19 -18.20
CA LEU A 424 11.78 -15.42 -19.47
C LEU A 424 12.59 -16.36 -20.41
N PRO A 425 12.09 -17.54 -20.78
CA PRO A 425 12.86 -18.49 -21.59
C PRO A 425 13.11 -17.99 -23.01
N SER A 426 14.09 -18.58 -23.70
CA SER A 426 14.27 -18.37 -25.15
C SER A 426 13.09 -18.99 -25.91
N GLY A 427 12.72 -18.38 -27.03
CA GLY A 427 11.55 -18.71 -27.83
C GLY A 427 10.29 -17.97 -27.40
N TRP A 428 9.13 -18.57 -27.72
CA TRP A 428 7.82 -17.95 -27.51
C TRP A 428 7.32 -18.14 -26.09
N SER A 429 6.96 -17.03 -25.46
CA SER A 429 6.30 -17.00 -24.16
C SER A 429 5.04 -16.14 -24.22
N LEU A 430 4.01 -16.56 -23.48
CA LEU A 430 2.77 -15.82 -23.31
C LEU A 430 2.72 -15.26 -21.89
N ILE A 431 2.82 -13.94 -21.76
CA ILE A 431 3.10 -13.29 -20.47
C ILE A 431 2.18 -12.08 -20.21
N ALA A 432 2.29 -11.56 -18.99
CA ALA A 432 1.59 -10.39 -18.50
C ALA A 432 2.50 -9.58 -17.56
N VAL A 433 2.33 -8.26 -17.57
CA VAL A 433 2.94 -7.32 -16.61
C VAL A 433 1.89 -6.33 -16.13
N GLY A 434 2.12 -5.71 -14.98
CA GLY A 434 1.17 -4.79 -14.35
C GLY A 434 1.69 -3.36 -14.16
N ASP A 435 2.93 -3.06 -14.55
CA ASP A 435 3.53 -1.72 -14.49
C ASP A 435 3.24 -0.86 -15.73
N ASN A 436 2.34 -1.33 -16.60
CA ASN A 436 1.82 -0.60 -17.76
C ASN A 436 2.87 0.01 -18.71
N PRO A 437 3.97 -0.69 -19.05
CA PRO A 437 5.00 -0.12 -19.90
C PRO A 437 4.54 0.03 -21.36
N GLU A 438 5.12 1.00 -22.07
CA GLU A 438 5.16 0.97 -23.53
C GLU A 438 6.00 -0.23 -24.01
N PRO A 439 5.72 -0.82 -25.19
CA PRO A 439 6.49 -1.96 -25.71
C PRO A 439 8.00 -1.77 -25.73
N ARG A 440 8.47 -0.57 -26.08
CA ARG A 440 9.90 -0.20 -26.05
C ARG A 440 10.46 -0.17 -24.62
N ALA A 441 9.71 0.42 -23.69
CA ALA A 441 10.11 0.47 -22.28
C ALA A 441 10.17 -0.95 -21.68
N PHE A 442 9.22 -1.81 -22.05
CA PHE A 442 9.22 -3.23 -21.69
C PHE A 442 10.47 -3.93 -22.23
N ALA A 443 10.77 -3.80 -23.52
CA ALA A 443 11.94 -4.40 -24.16
C ALA A 443 13.24 -4.00 -23.45
N ASN A 444 13.39 -2.71 -23.11
CA ASN A 444 14.55 -2.23 -22.36
C ASN A 444 14.56 -2.75 -20.92
N GLY A 445 13.40 -2.87 -20.28
CA GLY A 445 13.26 -3.31 -18.88
C GLY A 445 13.65 -4.77 -18.65
N ILE A 446 13.48 -5.64 -19.64
CA ILE A 446 13.88 -7.06 -19.57
C ILE A 446 15.33 -7.33 -19.99
N ALA A 447 16.08 -6.30 -20.41
CA ALA A 447 17.46 -6.46 -20.84
C ALA A 447 18.40 -6.78 -19.65
N ALA A 448 19.40 -7.64 -19.87
CA ALA A 448 20.34 -8.08 -18.83
C ALA A 448 21.20 -6.95 -18.22
N ALA A 449 21.30 -5.80 -18.88
CA ALA A 449 21.90 -4.57 -18.37
C ALA A 449 21.08 -3.35 -18.86
N PRO A 450 20.84 -2.32 -18.02
CA PRO A 450 20.24 -1.08 -18.48
C PRO A 450 21.15 -0.43 -19.54
N PRO A 451 20.61 0.07 -20.67
CA PRO A 451 21.43 0.79 -21.64
C PRO A 451 22.06 2.03 -21.00
N ALA A 452 23.31 2.32 -21.32
CA ALA A 452 23.93 3.59 -20.93
C ALA A 452 23.18 4.75 -21.60
N ALA A 453 23.13 5.91 -20.94
CA ALA A 453 22.47 7.09 -21.48
C ALA A 453 22.98 7.40 -22.91
N GLY A 454 22.06 7.44 -23.88
CA GLY A 454 22.39 7.69 -25.29
C GLY A 454 22.85 6.47 -26.11
N THR A 455 22.79 5.25 -25.55
CA THR A 455 23.11 4.00 -26.29
C THR A 455 21.88 3.13 -26.51
N GLN A 456 21.84 2.44 -27.65
CA GLN A 456 20.81 1.44 -27.95
C GLN A 456 21.14 0.12 -27.26
N ALA A 457 20.18 -0.48 -26.56
CA ALA A 457 20.34 -1.82 -26.01
C ALA A 457 20.41 -2.87 -27.13
N ALA A 458 21.25 -3.90 -26.99
CA ALA A 458 21.15 -5.10 -27.81
C ALA A 458 19.76 -5.72 -27.63
N ALA A 459 19.13 -6.18 -28.72
CA ALA A 459 17.74 -6.63 -28.71
C ALA A 459 17.54 -7.80 -27.74
N SER A 460 16.94 -7.50 -26.58
CA SER A 460 16.51 -8.45 -25.54
C SER A 460 15.27 -9.27 -25.95
N LEU A 461 14.70 -8.96 -27.11
CA LEU A 461 13.40 -9.37 -27.63
C LEU A 461 13.44 -9.27 -29.15
N THR A 462 12.93 -10.29 -29.86
CA THR A 462 12.76 -10.27 -31.32
C THR A 462 11.47 -9.56 -31.72
N THR A 463 10.33 -9.99 -31.17
CA THR A 463 9.01 -9.42 -31.46
C THR A 463 8.06 -9.56 -30.28
N LEU A 464 7.15 -8.59 -30.13
CA LEU A 464 6.07 -8.55 -29.15
C LEU A 464 4.74 -8.42 -29.88
N TRP A 465 3.73 -9.16 -29.42
CA TRP A 465 2.40 -9.18 -30.03
C TRP A 465 1.29 -9.16 -28.98
N ALA A 466 0.31 -8.27 -29.14
CA ALA A 466 -0.90 -8.26 -28.32
C ALA A 466 -2.14 -8.34 -29.20
N TRP A 467 -3.23 -8.92 -28.69
CA TRP A 467 -4.46 -9.09 -29.46
C TRP A 467 -5.43 -7.92 -29.23
N HIS A 468 -5.93 -7.33 -30.32
CA HIS A 468 -6.99 -6.34 -30.30
C HIS A 468 -8.34 -7.01 -30.44
N ALA A 469 -8.93 -7.47 -29.34
CA ALA A 469 -10.17 -8.25 -29.36
C ALA A 469 -11.33 -7.54 -30.09
N GLY A 470 -11.53 -6.23 -29.87
CA GLY A 470 -12.61 -5.47 -30.51
C GLY A 470 -12.52 -5.33 -32.04
N ASN A 471 -11.34 -5.51 -32.63
CA ASN A 471 -11.10 -5.35 -34.07
C ASN A 471 -10.58 -6.64 -34.71
N ALA A 472 -10.45 -7.71 -33.93
CA ALA A 472 -9.92 -9.00 -34.34
C ALA A 472 -8.59 -8.91 -35.12
N GLY A 473 -7.58 -8.23 -34.55
CA GLY A 473 -6.27 -8.13 -35.17
C GLY A 473 -5.12 -7.99 -34.18
N TRP A 474 -3.90 -7.97 -34.71
CA TRP A 474 -2.69 -8.01 -33.91
C TRP A 474 -2.04 -6.65 -33.79
N PHE A 475 -1.75 -6.24 -32.56
CA PHE A 475 -0.71 -5.26 -32.30
C PHE A 475 0.66 -5.90 -32.46
N PHE A 476 1.61 -5.14 -32.99
CA PHE A 476 2.97 -5.61 -33.25
C PHE A 476 4.02 -4.60 -32.80
N TYR A 477 5.09 -5.13 -32.20
CA TYR A 477 6.29 -4.36 -31.89
C TYR A 477 7.54 -5.21 -32.12
N ALA A 478 8.59 -4.59 -32.66
CA ALA A 478 9.89 -5.22 -32.83
C ALA A 478 11.00 -4.19 -32.59
N PRO A 479 11.88 -4.39 -31.58
CA PRO A 479 12.96 -3.43 -31.28
C PRO A 479 13.86 -3.13 -32.48
N ALA A 480 14.16 -4.14 -33.30
CA ALA A 480 15.01 -3.97 -34.48
C ALA A 480 14.41 -3.02 -35.52
N LEU A 481 13.09 -3.11 -35.75
CA LEU A 481 12.38 -2.24 -36.70
C LEU A 481 12.13 -0.84 -36.12
N ASP A 482 11.92 -0.75 -34.80
CA ASP A 482 11.79 0.54 -34.10
C ASP A 482 13.10 1.32 -34.20
N ASN A 483 14.23 0.64 -33.91
CA ASN A 483 15.57 1.23 -33.98
C ASN A 483 15.99 1.63 -35.40
N SER A 484 15.50 0.94 -36.44
CA SER A 484 15.76 1.30 -37.84
C SER A 484 14.80 2.38 -38.38
N GLY A 485 13.75 2.73 -37.63
CA GLY A 485 12.69 3.64 -38.08
C GLY A 485 11.72 3.02 -39.11
N GLU A 486 11.78 1.71 -39.31
CA GLU A 486 10.96 0.99 -40.31
C GLU A 486 9.67 0.38 -39.73
N LEU A 487 9.50 0.41 -38.40
CA LEU A 487 8.38 -0.22 -37.70
C LEU A 487 7.02 0.19 -38.25
N ALA A 488 6.77 1.50 -38.39
CA ALA A 488 5.47 2.01 -38.86
C ALA A 488 5.15 1.53 -40.29
N SER A 489 6.15 1.52 -41.18
CA SER A 489 6.01 1.02 -42.56
C SER A 489 5.71 -0.48 -42.59
N PHE A 490 6.41 -1.26 -41.76
CA PHE A 490 6.18 -2.70 -41.62
C PHE A 490 4.78 -3.00 -41.10
N ILE A 491 4.35 -2.33 -40.03
CA ILE A 491 3.00 -2.44 -39.45
C ILE A 491 1.95 -2.14 -40.51
N GLY A 492 2.07 -1.00 -41.21
CA GLY A 492 1.13 -0.61 -42.25
C GLY A 492 1.05 -1.60 -43.41
N THR A 493 2.19 -2.13 -43.86
CA THR A 493 2.25 -3.13 -44.94
C THR A 493 1.62 -4.46 -44.55
N LYS A 494 1.71 -4.85 -43.28
CA LYS A 494 1.17 -6.12 -42.78
C LYS A 494 -0.25 -6.01 -42.25
N GLY A 495 -0.80 -4.80 -42.14
CA GLY A 495 -2.13 -4.56 -41.57
C GLY A 495 -2.19 -4.83 -40.07
N TYR A 496 -1.07 -4.68 -39.36
CA TYR A 496 -1.05 -4.76 -37.90
C TYR A 496 -1.46 -3.43 -37.26
N PHE A 497 -1.78 -3.47 -35.98
CA PHE A 497 -2.01 -2.29 -35.17
C PHE A 497 -0.69 -1.80 -34.55
N ASP A 498 -0.52 -0.47 -34.54
CA ASP A 498 0.56 0.18 -33.84
C ASP A 498 0.13 0.50 -32.41
N PHE A 499 0.96 0.12 -31.44
CA PHE A 499 0.75 0.45 -30.03
C PHE A 499 0.76 1.97 -29.80
N GLY A 500 1.72 2.68 -30.39
CA GLY A 500 1.91 4.12 -30.19
C GLY A 500 0.79 4.96 -30.79
N ALA A 501 0.32 4.59 -31.99
CA ALA A 501 -0.76 5.33 -32.67
C ALA A 501 -2.11 5.27 -31.92
N LEU A 502 -2.35 4.19 -31.17
CA LEU A 502 -3.58 3.98 -30.40
C LEU A 502 -3.40 4.27 -28.89
N GLY A 503 -2.22 4.75 -28.47
CA GLY A 503 -1.91 4.95 -27.05
C GLY A 503 -2.03 3.68 -26.21
N LYS A 504 -1.89 2.51 -26.83
CA LYS A 504 -2.03 1.21 -26.16
C LYS A 504 -0.71 0.85 -25.48
N THR A 505 -0.80 0.57 -24.19
CA THR A 505 0.29 0.08 -23.35
C THR A 505 0.06 -1.38 -22.96
N LEU A 506 1.07 -2.02 -22.36
CA LEU A 506 0.97 -3.36 -21.78
C LEU A 506 0.35 -3.27 -20.38
N ASP A 507 -0.90 -2.84 -20.33
CA ASP A 507 -1.64 -2.65 -19.09
C ASP A 507 -1.83 -3.96 -18.30
N ALA A 508 -2.24 -3.82 -17.04
CA ALA A 508 -2.40 -4.93 -16.10
C ALA A 508 -3.41 -6.02 -16.55
N THR A 509 -4.17 -5.77 -17.61
CA THR A 509 -5.15 -6.73 -18.14
C THR A 509 -4.69 -7.38 -19.44
N THR A 510 -3.63 -6.87 -20.05
CA THR A 510 -3.15 -7.27 -21.36
C THR A 510 -2.22 -8.48 -21.25
N GLY A 511 -2.64 -9.59 -21.85
CA GLY A 511 -1.74 -10.69 -22.17
C GLY A 511 -1.06 -10.43 -23.49
N PHE A 512 0.20 -10.82 -23.63
CA PHE A 512 0.94 -10.62 -24.87
C PHE A 512 1.98 -11.71 -25.09
N TRP A 513 2.27 -11.96 -26.36
CA TRP A 513 3.34 -12.84 -26.79
C TRP A 513 4.64 -12.07 -26.86
N VAL A 514 5.71 -12.73 -26.43
CA VAL A 514 7.08 -12.30 -26.65
C VAL A 514 7.88 -13.44 -27.23
N ASN A 515 8.76 -13.11 -28.18
CA ASN A 515 9.76 -14.03 -28.68
C ASN A 515 11.15 -13.52 -28.28
N ARG A 516 11.84 -14.29 -27.44
CA ARG A 516 13.19 -13.97 -26.97
C ARG A 516 14.21 -14.83 -27.74
N PRO A 517 15.31 -14.24 -28.26
CA PRO A 517 16.36 -14.99 -28.95
C PRO A 517 17.05 -16.02 -28.03
#